data_AF-A0A7C7A7Y0-F1
#
_entry.id   AF-A0A7C7A7Y0-F1
#
_cell.length_a   1.000
_cell.length_b   1.000
_cell.length_c   1.000
_cell.angle_alpha   90.00
_cell.angle_beta   90.00
_cell.angle_gamma   90.00
#
_symmetry.space_group_name_H-M   'P 1'
#
loop_
_entity.id
_entity.type
_entity.pdbx_description
1 polymer ?
#
loop_
_entity_poly.entity_id
_entity_poly.type
_entity_poly.pdbx_seq_one_letter_code
_entity_poly.pdbx_strand_id
1 'polypeptide(L)'
;MTRTFKGRVVLGGNVSGESIVTHQGLNILASYLKSLNDRNGKAICSDQNNKDLYNKDLAGKIICLPQTIGSTTGGMILQSVTELGIGPKAMLFSKHIDSLAAAGIILCYVWNNKKIVTIDQLGDEFLEFVKDGQHIEISEDGTVIVS
;
A
#
# COMPACT_ATOMS: atom_id res chain seq x y z
N MET A 1 -11.51 -18.70 2.42
CA MET A 1 -11.63 -18.79 3.89
C MET A 1 -11.44 -17.38 4.40
N THR A 2 -12.33 -16.89 5.26
CA THR A 2 -12.25 -15.50 5.76
C THR A 2 -11.47 -15.45 7.07
N ARG A 3 -10.58 -14.48 7.24
CA ARG A 3 -9.87 -14.24 8.51
C ARG A 3 -9.88 -12.76 8.86
N THR A 4 -10.03 -12.46 10.14
CA THR A 4 -10.04 -11.09 10.68
C THR A 4 -8.74 -10.83 11.42
N PHE A 5 -8.17 -9.66 11.20
CA PHE A 5 -6.97 -9.15 11.84
C PHE A 5 -7.25 -7.78 12.45
N LYS A 6 -6.42 -7.39 13.42
CA LYS A 6 -6.47 -6.08 14.05
C LYS A 6 -5.08 -5.48 14.08
N GLY A 7 -4.93 -4.31 13.49
CA GLY A 7 -3.70 -3.55 13.52
C GLY A 7 -3.87 -2.20 14.20
N ARG A 8 -2.77 -1.47 14.31
CA ARG A 8 -2.76 -0.09 14.79
C ARG A 8 -3.11 0.86 13.64
N VAL A 9 -4.01 1.79 13.90
CA VAL A 9 -4.46 2.77 12.91
C VAL A 9 -3.41 3.87 12.78
N VAL A 10 -2.87 4.04 11.57
CA VAL A 10 -1.99 5.17 11.23
C VAL A 10 -2.80 6.27 10.53
N LEU A 11 -3.59 5.87 9.52
CA LEU A 11 -4.57 6.74 8.88
C LEU A 11 -5.86 5.96 8.64
N GLY A 12 -6.87 6.23 9.47
CA GLY A 12 -8.14 5.49 9.47
C GLY A 12 -9.08 5.86 8.33
N GLY A 13 -9.89 4.88 7.92
CA GLY A 13 -10.97 5.03 6.95
C GLY A 13 -11.61 3.68 6.63
N ASN A 14 -12.74 3.73 5.92
CA ASN A 14 -13.44 2.54 5.46
C ASN A 14 -13.17 2.34 3.97
N VAL A 15 -12.58 1.21 3.59
CA VAL A 15 -12.28 0.91 2.19
C VAL A 15 -12.30 -0.59 1.96
N SER A 16 -12.70 -1.00 0.75
CA SER A 16 -12.55 -2.36 0.29
C SER A 16 -11.88 -2.43 -1.08
N GLY A 17 -11.25 -3.55 -1.37
CA GLY A 17 -10.50 -3.70 -2.60
C GLY A 17 -9.78 -5.03 -2.72
N GLU A 18 -9.08 -5.17 -3.83
CA GLU A 18 -8.29 -6.35 -4.12
C GLU A 18 -6.87 -6.18 -3.56
N SER A 19 -6.38 -7.24 -2.90
CA SER A 19 -5.04 -7.30 -2.34
C SER A 19 -3.97 -7.52 -3.41
N ILE A 20 -2.81 -6.94 -3.14
CA ILE A 20 -1.54 -7.34 -3.75
C ILE A 20 -0.48 -7.42 -2.65
N VAL A 21 0.34 -8.47 -2.67
CA VAL A 21 1.15 -8.87 -1.54
C VAL A 21 2.63 -8.86 -1.92
N THR A 22 3.46 -8.37 -1.01
CA THR A 22 4.91 -8.54 -1.07
C THR A 22 5.44 -8.98 0.27
N HIS A 23 6.37 -9.93 0.27
CA HIS A 23 7.09 -10.38 1.45
C HIS A 23 8.41 -9.62 1.64
N GLN A 24 8.74 -8.73 0.71
CA GLN A 24 9.93 -7.90 0.71
C GLN A 24 9.59 -6.46 1.08
N GLY A 25 10.60 -5.68 1.44
CA GLY A 25 10.41 -4.25 1.63
C GLY A 25 9.90 -3.59 0.34
N LEU A 26 8.87 -2.75 0.45
CA LEU A 26 8.37 -1.98 -0.70
C LEU A 26 9.24 -0.75 -0.94
N ASN A 27 9.90 -0.69 -2.10
CA ASN A 27 10.57 0.53 -2.56
C ASN A 27 9.62 1.37 -3.42
N ILE A 28 8.90 2.30 -2.81
CA ILE A 28 7.86 3.11 -3.48
C ILE A 28 8.39 3.80 -4.74
N LEU A 29 9.60 4.39 -4.67
CA LEU A 29 10.20 5.06 -5.82
C LEU A 29 10.46 4.07 -6.95
N ALA A 30 11.12 2.95 -6.68
CA ALA A 30 11.41 1.95 -7.70
C ALA A 30 10.14 1.31 -8.27
N SER A 31 9.10 1.16 -7.45
CA SER A 31 7.82 0.61 -7.87
C SER A 31 7.07 1.53 -8.82
N TYR A 32 7.00 2.84 -8.53
CA TYR A 32 6.07 3.77 -9.18
C TYR A 32 6.70 4.78 -10.13
N LEU A 33 8.02 4.99 -10.10
CA LEU A 33 8.67 6.07 -10.87
C LEU A 33 8.34 6.02 -12.36
N LYS A 34 8.32 4.82 -12.98
CA LYS A 34 7.97 4.68 -14.40
C LYS A 34 6.50 5.02 -14.68
N SER A 35 5.61 4.76 -13.74
CA SER A 35 4.17 4.99 -13.88
C SER A 35 3.80 6.48 -13.94
N LEU A 36 4.65 7.38 -13.47
CA LEU A 36 4.40 8.83 -13.54
C LEU A 36 4.29 9.36 -14.98
N ASN A 37 4.93 8.68 -15.94
CA ASN A 37 4.87 9.04 -17.36
C ASN A 37 3.83 8.22 -18.13
N ASP A 38 3.21 7.22 -17.50
CA ASP A 38 2.23 6.33 -18.13
C ASP A 38 0.83 6.94 -18.00
N ARG A 39 0.17 7.20 -19.14
CA ARG A 39 -1.16 7.81 -19.19
C ARG A 39 -2.29 6.78 -19.32
N ASN A 40 -1.98 5.50 -19.22
CA ASN A 40 -2.96 4.42 -19.39
C ASN A 40 -3.78 4.11 -18.12
N GLY A 41 -3.61 4.91 -17.05
CA GLY A 41 -4.32 4.71 -15.78
C GLY A 41 -3.87 3.49 -14.98
N LYS A 42 -2.68 2.95 -15.30
CA LYS A 42 -2.07 1.79 -14.64
C LYS A 42 -0.82 2.22 -13.88
N ALA A 43 -0.48 1.45 -12.85
CA ALA A 43 0.77 1.60 -12.13
C ALA A 43 1.54 0.27 -12.15
N ILE A 44 2.12 -0.06 -13.31
CA ILE A 44 2.92 -1.27 -13.47
C ILE A 44 4.22 -1.13 -12.67
N CYS A 45 4.39 -1.99 -11.68
CA CYS A 45 5.54 -1.97 -10.79
C CYS A 45 6.84 -2.21 -11.56
N SER A 46 7.78 -1.26 -11.45
CA SER A 46 9.07 -1.34 -12.16
C SER A 46 10.26 -1.81 -11.30
N ASP A 47 10.02 -2.18 -10.04
CA ASP A 47 11.06 -2.65 -9.13
C ASP A 47 11.40 -4.12 -9.41
N GLN A 48 12.53 -4.35 -10.08
CA GLN A 48 13.02 -5.69 -10.41
C GLN A 48 13.48 -6.50 -9.19
N ASN A 49 13.82 -5.83 -8.07
CA ASN A 49 14.25 -6.52 -6.86
C ASN A 49 13.05 -7.10 -6.10
N ASN A 50 11.89 -6.44 -6.20
CA ASN A 50 10.66 -6.94 -5.63
C ASN A 50 9.96 -7.92 -6.58
N LYS A 51 10.44 -9.17 -6.60
CA LYS A 51 9.89 -10.27 -7.42
C LYS A 51 8.39 -10.51 -7.22
N ASP A 52 7.86 -10.18 -6.05
CA ASP A 52 6.43 -10.36 -5.76
C ASP A 52 5.59 -9.32 -6.52
N LEU A 53 6.10 -8.11 -6.73
CA LEU A 53 5.34 -7.02 -7.35
C LEU A 53 5.74 -6.73 -8.80
N TYR A 54 6.94 -7.11 -9.22
CA TYR A 54 7.47 -6.76 -10.53
C TYR A 54 6.50 -7.10 -11.67
N ASN A 55 6.25 -6.13 -12.57
CA ASN A 55 5.27 -6.20 -13.66
C ASN A 55 3.79 -6.36 -13.27
N LYS A 56 3.44 -6.28 -11.98
CA LYS A 56 2.04 -6.24 -11.55
C LYS A 56 1.52 -4.81 -11.51
N ASP A 57 0.22 -4.67 -11.74
CA ASP A 57 -0.46 -3.37 -11.66
C ASP A 57 -0.87 -3.07 -10.21
N LEU A 58 -0.32 -1.99 -9.67
CA LEU A 58 -0.54 -1.54 -8.30
C LEU A 58 -1.69 -0.53 -8.18
N ALA A 59 -2.23 -0.03 -9.31
CA ALA A 59 -3.20 1.04 -9.30
C ALA A 59 -4.48 0.63 -8.55
N GLY A 60 -4.85 1.42 -7.54
CA GLY A 60 -6.06 1.19 -6.76
C GLY A 60 -6.10 -0.10 -5.94
N LYS A 61 -4.97 -0.82 -5.81
CA LYS A 61 -4.87 -2.05 -5.01
C LYS A 61 -4.73 -1.72 -3.51
N ILE A 62 -4.98 -2.74 -2.69
CA ILE A 62 -4.61 -2.76 -1.27
C ILE A 62 -3.28 -3.47 -1.15
N ILE A 63 -2.21 -2.73 -0.87
CA ILE A 63 -0.86 -3.30 -0.80
C ILE A 63 -0.63 -3.87 0.59
N CYS A 64 -0.34 -5.16 0.67
CA CYS A 64 0.03 -5.86 1.90
C CYS A 64 1.53 -6.10 1.89
N LEU A 65 2.23 -5.60 2.91
CA LEU A 65 3.68 -5.52 2.93
C LEU A 65 4.23 -5.63 4.35
N PRO A 66 5.50 -6.02 4.57
CA PRO A 66 6.09 -5.97 5.89
C PRO A 66 6.43 -4.54 6.32
N GLN A 67 7.12 -3.79 5.46
CA GLN A 67 7.65 -2.44 5.70
C GLN A 67 8.00 -1.78 4.36
N THR A 68 8.24 -0.47 4.34
CA THR A 68 8.86 0.17 3.17
C THR A 68 10.39 0.21 3.30
N ILE A 69 11.06 0.42 2.16
CA ILE A 69 12.50 0.64 2.08
C ILE A 69 12.77 1.76 1.07
N GLY A 70 13.97 2.33 1.12
CA GLY A 70 14.40 3.39 0.19
C GLY A 70 14.60 4.72 0.90
N SER A 71 14.23 5.82 0.22
CA SER A 71 14.54 7.18 0.65
C SER A 71 13.29 8.07 0.75
N THR A 72 13.48 9.28 1.27
CA THR A 72 12.46 10.33 1.39
C THR A 72 11.72 10.62 0.09
N THR A 73 12.36 10.44 -1.06
CA THR A 73 11.75 10.64 -2.39
C THR A 73 10.54 9.73 -2.59
N GLY A 74 10.50 8.56 -1.94
CA GLY A 74 9.35 7.65 -1.99
C GLY A 74 8.04 8.33 -1.59
N GLY A 75 8.05 9.20 -0.57
CA GLY A 75 6.85 9.94 -0.15
C GLY A 75 6.34 10.91 -1.23
N MET A 76 7.24 11.60 -1.93
CA MET A 76 6.87 12.49 -3.03
C MET A 76 6.33 11.73 -4.24
N ILE A 77 6.91 10.57 -4.54
CA ILE A 77 6.40 9.69 -5.60
C ILE A 77 5.00 9.20 -5.24
N LEU A 78 4.79 8.76 -3.98
CA LEU A 78 3.48 8.30 -3.51
C LEU A 78 2.41 9.39 -3.65
N GLN A 79 2.74 10.61 -3.23
CA GLN A 79 1.87 11.78 -3.40
C GLN A 79 1.55 12.03 -4.87
N SER A 80 2.54 11.97 -5.76
CA SER A 80 2.34 12.22 -7.19
C SER A 80 1.45 11.17 -7.85
N VAL A 81 1.69 9.87 -7.61
CA VAL A 81 0.84 8.81 -8.20
C VAL A 81 -0.59 8.83 -7.66
N THR A 82 -0.76 9.26 -6.42
CA THR A 82 -2.07 9.38 -5.80
C THR A 82 -2.85 10.55 -6.39
N GLU A 83 -2.19 11.67 -6.69
CA GLU A 83 -2.79 12.78 -7.44
C GLU A 83 -3.26 12.34 -8.83
N LEU A 84 -2.44 11.54 -9.51
CA LEU A 84 -2.76 10.96 -10.82
C LEU A 84 -3.85 9.87 -10.76
N GLY A 85 -4.35 9.51 -9.58
CA GLY A 85 -5.40 8.50 -9.42
C GLY A 85 -4.93 7.05 -9.61
N ILE A 86 -3.62 6.81 -9.68
CA ILE A 86 -3.01 5.48 -9.86
C ILE A 86 -2.27 4.99 -8.61
N GLY A 87 -2.40 5.71 -7.49
CA GLY A 87 -1.89 5.29 -6.19
C GLY A 87 -2.68 4.12 -5.58
N PRO A 88 -2.15 3.50 -4.51
CA PRO A 88 -2.86 2.46 -3.78
C PRO A 88 -4.06 3.03 -3.01
N LYS A 89 -5.09 2.21 -2.78
CA LYS A 89 -6.23 2.58 -1.91
C LYS A 89 -5.88 2.49 -0.43
N ALA A 90 -5.07 1.48 -0.10
CA ALA A 90 -4.62 1.23 1.25
C ALA A 90 -3.25 0.55 1.27
N MET A 91 -2.55 0.73 2.38
CA MET A 91 -1.30 0.05 2.68
C MET A 91 -1.41 -0.62 4.05
N LEU A 92 -1.23 -1.95 4.07
CA LEU A 92 -1.40 -2.80 5.23
C LEU A 92 -0.06 -3.42 5.63
N PHE A 93 0.48 -2.95 6.75
CA PHE A 93 1.81 -3.34 7.20
C PHE A 93 1.74 -4.48 8.22
N SER A 94 2.48 -5.56 7.97
CA SER A 94 2.67 -6.61 8.97
C SER A 94 3.51 -6.10 10.15
N LYS A 95 4.49 -5.23 9.87
CA LYS A 95 5.35 -4.58 10.87
C LYS A 95 4.93 -3.13 11.10
N HIS A 96 5.72 -2.41 11.87
CA HIS A 96 5.51 -0.97 12.11
C HIS A 96 5.91 -0.16 10.87
N ILE A 97 5.13 0.86 10.54
CA ILE A 97 5.43 1.75 9.41
C ILE A 97 6.61 2.67 9.74
N ASP A 98 7.55 2.82 8.80
CA ASP A 98 8.64 3.78 8.97
C ASP A 98 8.16 5.23 8.80
N SER A 99 8.90 6.16 9.40
CA SER A 99 8.57 7.59 9.38
C SER A 99 8.53 8.20 7.97
N LEU A 100 9.27 7.65 7.00
CA LEU A 100 9.33 8.20 5.64
C LEU A 100 8.05 7.88 4.87
N ALA A 101 7.60 6.62 4.94
CA ALA A 101 6.33 6.20 4.37
C ALA A 101 5.15 6.92 5.05
N ALA A 102 5.17 7.00 6.38
CA ALA A 102 4.13 7.72 7.13
C ALA A 102 4.03 9.19 6.70
N ALA A 103 5.16 9.88 6.53
CA ALA A 103 5.15 11.26 6.01
C ALA A 103 4.53 11.34 4.61
N GLY A 104 4.87 10.42 3.70
CA GLY A 104 4.26 10.34 2.37
C GLY A 104 2.75 10.15 2.39
N ILE A 105 2.24 9.27 3.25
CA ILE A 105 0.80 9.04 3.46
C ILE A 105 0.10 10.33 3.92
N ILE A 106 0.69 11.03 4.89
CA ILE A 106 0.14 12.29 5.39
C ILE A 106 0.17 13.39 4.33
N LEU A 107 1.22 13.47 3.51
CA LEU A 107 1.28 14.41 2.38
C LEU A 107 0.13 14.18 1.38
N CYS A 108 -0.15 12.91 1.02
CA CYS A 108 -1.28 12.57 0.15
C CYS A 108 -2.61 13.09 0.74
N TYR A 109 -2.79 12.90 2.04
CA TYR A 109 -4.01 13.29 2.72
C TYR A 109 -4.17 14.82 2.82
N VAL A 110 -3.13 15.52 3.29
CA VAL A 110 -3.21 16.95 3.58
C VAL A 110 -3.15 17.79 2.31
N TRP A 111 -2.31 17.43 1.34
CA TRP A 111 -2.10 18.25 0.14
C TRP A 111 -3.07 17.92 -0.98
N ASN A 112 -3.38 16.63 -1.19
CA ASN A 112 -4.20 16.20 -2.32
C ASN A 112 -5.65 15.90 -1.93
N ASN A 113 -5.96 15.95 -0.63
CA ASN A 113 -7.24 15.46 -0.10
C ASN A 113 -7.53 14.01 -0.54
N LYS A 114 -6.47 13.19 -0.66
CA LYS A 114 -6.55 11.78 -1.05
C LYS A 114 -6.12 10.89 0.10
N LYS A 115 -7.03 10.05 0.57
CA LYS A 115 -6.78 9.15 1.70
C LYS A 115 -6.27 7.80 1.19
N ILE A 116 -5.08 7.42 1.64
CA ILE A 116 -4.55 6.05 1.54
C ILE A 116 -4.72 5.43 2.93
N VAL A 117 -5.72 4.58 3.11
CA VAL A 117 -5.98 3.97 4.42
C VAL A 117 -4.78 3.15 4.84
N THR A 118 -4.28 3.37 6.06
CA THR A 118 -3.01 2.79 6.49
C THR A 118 -3.14 2.20 7.88
N ILE A 119 -2.96 0.88 7.96
CA ILE A 119 -2.98 0.09 9.19
C ILE A 119 -1.64 -0.63 9.30
N ASP A 120 -1.00 -0.59 10.47
CA ASP A 120 0.27 -1.24 10.70
C ASP A 120 0.25 -2.21 11.88
N GLN A 121 1.35 -2.94 12.08
CA GLN A 121 1.48 -3.95 13.14
C GLN A 121 0.41 -5.07 13.06
N LEU A 122 0.01 -5.48 11.85
CA LEU A 122 -0.94 -6.59 11.65
C LEU A 122 -0.35 -7.97 11.99
N GLY A 123 0.97 -8.07 12.13
CA GLY A 123 1.69 -9.28 12.48
C GLY A 123 2.04 -10.14 11.27
N ASP A 124 3.04 -11.01 11.43
CA ASP A 124 3.51 -11.87 10.35
C ASP A 124 2.45 -12.89 9.91
N GLU A 125 1.58 -13.34 10.83
CA GLU A 125 0.44 -14.21 10.50
C GLU A 125 -0.52 -13.59 9.47
N PHE A 126 -0.68 -12.26 9.46
CA PHE A 126 -1.45 -11.57 8.43
C PHE A 126 -0.79 -11.71 7.06
N LEU A 127 0.52 -11.45 7.02
CA LEU A 127 1.28 -11.46 5.77
C LEU A 127 1.39 -12.87 5.19
N GLU A 128 1.49 -13.89 6.04
CA GLU A 128 1.48 -15.30 5.63
C GLU A 128 0.10 -15.77 5.12
N PHE A 129 -0.98 -15.19 5.64
CA PHE A 129 -2.34 -15.57 5.28
C PHE A 129 -2.79 -14.92 3.97
N VAL A 130 -2.52 -13.62 3.81
CA VAL A 130 -3.01 -12.83 2.67
C VAL A 130 -2.28 -13.21 1.38
N LYS A 131 -3.04 -13.30 0.29
CA LYS A 131 -2.55 -13.63 -1.04
C LYS A 131 -3.05 -12.60 -2.04
N ASP A 132 -2.41 -12.52 -3.20
CA ASP A 132 -2.86 -11.67 -4.30
C ASP A 132 -4.29 -12.02 -4.73
N GLY A 133 -5.05 -10.99 -5.10
CA GLY A 133 -6.39 -11.17 -5.65
C GLY A 133 -7.49 -11.43 -4.61
N GLN A 134 -7.14 -11.53 -3.32
CA GLN A 134 -8.13 -11.65 -2.26
C GLN A 134 -8.88 -10.33 -2.05
N HIS A 135 -10.10 -10.44 -1.54
CA HIS A 135 -10.85 -9.26 -1.18
C HIS A 135 -10.48 -8.86 0.25
N ILE A 136 -10.20 -7.58 0.44
CA ILE A 136 -9.91 -6.99 1.75
C ILE A 136 -10.95 -5.92 2.04
N GLU A 137 -11.49 -5.96 3.25
CA GLU A 137 -12.29 -4.90 3.84
C GLU A 137 -11.55 -4.32 5.06
N ILE A 138 -11.45 -2.99 5.10
CA ILE A 138 -10.79 -2.26 6.18
C ILE A 138 -11.82 -1.36 6.83
N SER A 139 -11.91 -1.44 8.16
CA SER A 139 -12.73 -0.55 8.98
C SER A 139 -11.88 0.55 9.62
N GLU A 140 -12.52 1.68 9.90
CA GLU A 140 -11.86 2.87 10.48
C GLU A 140 -11.14 2.60 11.81
N ASP A 141 -11.61 1.62 12.57
CA ASP A 141 -11.02 1.22 13.85
C ASP A 141 -9.75 0.36 13.70
N GLY A 142 -9.32 0.03 12.48
CA GLY A 142 -8.15 -0.81 12.19
C GLY A 142 -8.44 -2.30 12.09
N THR A 143 -9.71 -2.69 12.02
CA THR A 143 -10.10 -4.06 11.69
C THR A 143 -9.90 -4.33 10.21
N VAL A 144 -9.24 -5.45 9.88
CA VAL A 144 -8.97 -5.89 8.52
C VAL A 144 -9.55 -7.29 8.32
N ILE A 145 -10.48 -7.43 7.38
CA ILE A 145 -11.08 -8.71 7.01
C ILE A 145 -10.52 -9.11 5.65
N VAL A 146 -9.99 -10.33 5.56
CA VAL A 146 -9.43 -10.90 4.32
C VAL A 146 -10.28 -12.11 3.93
N SER A 147 -10.80 -12.14 2.70
CA SER A 147 -11.67 -13.21 2.17
C SER A 147 -11.23 -13.73 0.81
#